data_AF-A0A959AEJ8-F1
#
_entry.id   AF-A0A959AEJ8-F1
#
_cell.length_a   1.000
_cell.length_b   1.000
_cell.length_c   1.000
_cell.angle_alpha   90.00
_cell.angle_beta   90.00
_cell.angle_gamma   90.00
#
_symmetry.space_group_name_H-M   'P 1'
#
loop_
_entity.id
_entity.type
_entity.pdbx_description
1 polymer ?
#
loop_
_entity_poly.entity_id
_entity_poly.type
_entity_poly.pdbx_seq_one_letter_code
_entity_poly.pdbx_strand_id
1 'polypeptide(L)'
;FYDSMLGLIDTTFSLVMYALFMSIYFFGRREQWSRMFWVSYLLMAIGFMLKAFPAIVFQGLTLFAGLYYFRQLRLLFSWKHVAGALPAVAIIGLYLAVYALYRPVDDLLFNLLHESTKRTVAEHSFGNTIYHIAKFPFDSIYHFLPFSLMLVFWIDRRLWSRIRSNDFVFFNFVVLAVNLPVYWTSSQVMPRYLLMLIPLFNTIGLYLLEQNIAERSWRYKFLFYTLGTLLTAGSLLMVVVPFIEPASQLPWIWPASVALLAGMGICAAMFFYDKQRFLWWFVTALILIRIGFDLIVLPVRHDGNDTSVARSDAIRMAEKYKDRHWYVYDDSETREPAMFYATASLGYIIERTDRLDIPGALYLVNLKDTARFDGVCLDTLRTDYRSTTLLLFTRDGR
;
A
#
# COMPACT_ATOMS: atom_id res chain seq x y z
N PHE A 1 7.08 -2.74 -7.82
CA PHE A 1 7.92 -2.43 -6.63
C PHE A 1 7.40 -1.27 -5.79
N TYR A 2 6.27 -0.67 -6.16
CA TYR A 2 5.60 0.41 -5.42
C TYR A 2 5.41 0.02 -3.94
N ASP A 3 5.90 0.85 -3.02
CA ASP A 3 5.73 0.80 -1.57
C ASP A 3 6.02 -0.53 -0.82
N SER A 4 6.54 -1.56 -1.48
CA SER A 4 6.80 -2.87 -0.84
C SER A 4 7.90 -2.84 0.23
N MET A 5 8.63 -1.72 0.34
CA MET A 5 9.63 -1.45 1.37
C MET A 5 9.06 -0.69 2.59
N LEU A 6 7.82 -0.20 2.52
CA LEU A 6 7.28 0.75 3.50
C LEU A 6 6.37 0.10 4.56
N GLY A 7 6.27 -1.24 4.60
CA GLY A 7 5.46 -1.95 5.60
C GLY A 7 3.98 -1.55 5.60
N LEU A 8 3.43 -1.13 4.46
CA LEU A 8 2.09 -0.57 4.38
C LEU A 8 1.00 -1.61 4.60
N ILE A 9 -0.06 -1.20 5.29
CA ILE A 9 -1.26 -2.00 5.53
C ILE A 9 -2.02 -2.37 4.25
N ASP A 10 -1.85 -1.60 3.17
CA ASP A 10 -2.54 -1.76 1.89
C ASP A 10 -2.36 -3.15 1.27
N THR A 11 -1.17 -3.74 1.39
CA THR A 11 -0.88 -5.07 0.82
C THR A 11 -1.66 -6.16 1.57
N THR A 12 -1.62 -6.15 2.90
CA THR A 12 -2.35 -7.11 3.73
C THR A 12 -3.85 -6.94 3.57
N PHE A 13 -4.34 -5.69 3.58
CA PHE A 13 -5.75 -5.38 3.31
C PHE A 13 -6.17 -5.92 1.94
N SER A 14 -5.35 -5.72 0.91
CA SER A 14 -5.65 -6.17 -0.45
C SER A 14 -5.72 -7.69 -0.57
N LEU A 15 -4.85 -8.41 0.15
CA LEU A 15 -4.89 -9.87 0.21
C LEU A 15 -6.19 -10.37 0.84
N VAL A 16 -6.63 -9.75 1.94
CA VAL A 16 -7.89 -10.08 2.62
C VAL A 16 -9.09 -9.80 1.71
N MET A 17 -9.11 -8.66 1.01
CA MET A 17 -10.20 -8.34 0.07
C MET A 17 -10.20 -9.26 -1.16
N TYR A 18 -9.03 -9.60 -1.71
CA TYR A 18 -8.96 -10.59 -2.79
C TYR A 18 -9.45 -11.96 -2.33
N ALA A 19 -9.06 -12.41 -1.13
CA ALA A 19 -9.55 -13.65 -0.54
C ALA A 19 -11.08 -13.61 -0.33
N LEU A 20 -11.63 -12.47 0.07
CA LEU A 20 -13.07 -12.25 0.21
C LEU A 20 -13.75 -12.46 -1.14
N PHE A 21 -13.27 -11.82 -2.22
CA PHE A 21 -13.82 -11.99 -3.56
C PHE A 21 -13.79 -13.44 -4.02
N MET A 22 -12.65 -14.12 -3.83
CA MET A 22 -12.47 -15.52 -4.20
C MET A 22 -13.33 -16.46 -3.37
N SER A 23 -13.55 -16.17 -2.09
CA SER A 23 -14.40 -16.98 -1.22
C SER A 23 -15.86 -17.01 -1.71
N ILE A 24 -16.37 -15.88 -2.19
CA ILE A 24 -17.72 -15.77 -2.75
C ILE A 24 -17.86 -16.67 -3.98
N TYR A 25 -16.89 -16.63 -4.90
CA TYR A 25 -16.89 -17.55 -6.05
C TYR A 25 -16.75 -19.01 -5.64
N PHE A 26 -15.76 -19.31 -4.79
CA PHE A 26 -15.38 -20.68 -4.41
C PHE A 26 -16.53 -21.41 -3.70
N PHE A 27 -17.19 -20.77 -2.75
CA PHE A 27 -18.32 -21.39 -2.03
C PHE A 27 -19.63 -21.26 -2.81
N GLY A 28 -19.86 -20.15 -3.52
CA GLY A 28 -21.05 -19.96 -4.35
C GLY A 28 -21.16 -20.99 -5.46
N ARG A 29 -20.05 -21.29 -6.15
CA ARG A 29 -19.99 -22.33 -7.19
C ARG A 29 -20.20 -23.76 -6.65
N ARG A 30 -20.10 -23.96 -5.34
CA ARG A 30 -20.39 -25.23 -4.65
C ARG A 30 -21.73 -25.21 -3.92
N GLU A 31 -22.51 -24.13 -4.09
CA GLU A 31 -23.77 -23.89 -3.39
C GLU A 31 -23.65 -23.96 -1.85
N GLN A 32 -22.45 -23.74 -1.30
CA GLN A 32 -22.17 -23.74 0.13
C GLN A 32 -22.49 -22.38 0.74
N TRP A 33 -23.73 -21.91 0.58
CA TRP A 33 -24.15 -20.53 0.89
C TRP A 33 -23.87 -20.10 2.32
N SER A 34 -24.07 -20.98 3.31
CA SER A 34 -23.75 -20.65 4.69
C SER A 34 -22.26 -20.36 4.84
N ARG A 35 -21.39 -21.26 4.38
CA ARG A 35 -19.93 -21.07 4.44
C ARG A 35 -19.48 -19.83 3.67
N MET A 36 -20.11 -19.55 2.53
CA MET A 36 -19.88 -18.33 1.76
C MET A 36 -20.12 -17.08 2.62
N PHE A 37 -21.28 -16.98 3.28
CA PHE A 37 -21.56 -15.85 4.17
C PHE A 37 -20.58 -15.81 5.34
N TRP A 38 -20.41 -16.89 6.09
CA TRP A 38 -19.49 -16.94 7.24
C TRP A 38 -18.07 -16.48 6.89
N VAL A 39 -17.48 -17.03 5.82
CA VAL A 39 -16.10 -16.70 5.44
C VAL A 39 -15.98 -15.29 4.88
N SER A 40 -16.90 -14.86 4.01
CA SER A 40 -16.83 -13.50 3.43
C SER A 40 -17.06 -12.42 4.49
N TYR A 41 -17.98 -12.61 5.44
CA TYR A 41 -18.19 -11.69 6.55
C TYR A 41 -17.02 -11.67 7.54
N LEU A 42 -16.41 -12.82 7.83
CA LEU A 42 -15.20 -12.85 8.66
C LEU A 42 -14.04 -12.10 7.99
N LEU A 43 -13.82 -12.29 6.70
CA LEU A 43 -12.80 -11.55 5.94
C LEU A 43 -13.14 -10.05 5.86
N MET A 44 -14.42 -9.69 5.77
CA MET A 44 -14.85 -8.29 5.85
C MET A 44 -14.53 -7.69 7.23
N ALA A 45 -14.78 -8.42 8.33
CA ALA A 45 -14.44 -7.95 9.68
C ALA A 45 -12.92 -7.73 9.84
N ILE A 46 -12.10 -8.66 9.35
CA ILE A 46 -10.63 -8.50 9.33
C ILE A 46 -10.25 -7.29 8.48
N GLY A 47 -10.86 -7.13 7.30
CA GLY A 47 -10.65 -5.97 6.44
C GLY A 47 -11.04 -4.65 7.12
N PHE A 48 -12.11 -4.64 7.91
CA PHE A 48 -12.54 -3.48 8.68
C PHE A 48 -11.52 -3.16 9.79
N MET A 49 -10.98 -4.16 10.48
CA MET A 49 -9.91 -3.94 11.46
C MET A 49 -8.63 -3.40 10.83
N LEU A 50 -8.38 -3.69 9.55
CA LEU A 50 -7.22 -3.16 8.83
C LEU A 50 -7.46 -1.74 8.29
N LYS A 51 -8.62 -1.49 7.67
CA LYS A 51 -8.84 -0.25 6.90
C LYS A 51 -10.27 0.27 6.94
N ALA A 52 -11.05 -0.10 7.96
CA ALA A 52 -12.41 0.36 8.24
C ALA A 52 -13.39 0.19 7.05
N PHE A 53 -14.14 1.26 6.72
CA PHE A 53 -15.31 1.24 5.83
C PHE A 53 -15.09 0.67 4.41
N PRO A 54 -13.95 0.86 3.73
CA PRO A 54 -13.66 0.18 2.47
C PRO A 54 -14.02 -1.31 2.44
N ALA A 55 -13.74 -2.06 3.51
CA ALA A 55 -14.06 -3.49 3.58
C ALA A 55 -15.56 -3.79 3.47
N ILE A 56 -16.41 -2.94 4.07
CA ILE A 56 -17.86 -3.08 4.02
C ILE A 56 -18.36 -2.81 2.59
N VAL A 57 -17.81 -1.79 1.92
CA VAL A 57 -18.15 -1.47 0.52
C VAL A 57 -17.80 -2.64 -0.40
N PHE A 58 -16.59 -3.19 -0.28
CA PHE A 58 -16.17 -4.37 -1.06
C PHE A 58 -17.03 -5.59 -0.82
N GLN A 59 -17.38 -5.87 0.44
CA GLN A 59 -18.27 -6.97 0.79
C GLN A 59 -19.65 -6.76 0.17
N GLY A 60 -20.26 -5.59 0.34
CA GLY A 60 -21.59 -5.30 -0.18
C GLY A 60 -21.67 -5.43 -1.70
N LEU A 61 -20.77 -4.77 -2.43
CA LEU A 61 -20.72 -4.80 -3.89
C LEU A 61 -20.45 -6.21 -4.42
N THR A 62 -19.46 -6.91 -3.85
CA THR A 62 -19.06 -8.23 -4.34
C THR A 62 -20.08 -9.31 -3.98
N LEU A 63 -20.68 -9.25 -2.79
CA LEU A 63 -21.72 -10.19 -2.38
C LEU A 63 -22.97 -10.02 -3.23
N PHE A 64 -23.41 -8.78 -3.46
CA PHE A 64 -24.54 -8.50 -4.34
C PHE A 64 -24.28 -9.00 -5.76
N ALA A 65 -23.13 -8.61 -6.35
CA ALA A 65 -22.75 -9.02 -7.69
C ALA A 65 -22.59 -10.55 -7.81
N GLY A 66 -22.02 -11.20 -6.80
CA GLY A 66 -21.85 -12.65 -6.74
C GLY A 66 -23.18 -13.39 -6.64
N LEU A 67 -24.10 -12.96 -5.77
CA LEU A 67 -25.43 -13.56 -5.68
C LEU A 67 -26.27 -13.30 -6.94
N TYR A 68 -26.12 -12.14 -7.58
CA TYR A 68 -26.71 -11.88 -8.89
C TYR A 68 -26.16 -12.83 -9.95
N TYR A 69 -24.83 -12.98 -10.01
CA TYR A 69 -24.14 -13.90 -10.93
C TYR A 69 -24.64 -15.35 -10.78
N PHE A 70 -24.78 -15.84 -9.54
CA PHE A 70 -25.31 -17.17 -9.27
C PHE A 70 -26.85 -17.26 -9.33
N ARG A 71 -27.56 -16.16 -9.59
CA ARG A 71 -29.03 -16.05 -9.60
C ARG A 71 -29.70 -16.40 -8.27
N GLN A 72 -29.04 -16.11 -7.16
CA GLN A 72 -29.47 -16.45 -5.79
C GLN A 72 -29.70 -15.20 -4.92
N LEU A 73 -30.16 -14.08 -5.50
CA LEU A 73 -30.39 -12.83 -4.78
C LEU A 73 -31.32 -12.95 -3.56
N ARG A 74 -32.25 -13.91 -3.57
CA ARG A 74 -33.16 -14.17 -2.43
C ARG A 74 -32.39 -14.53 -1.16
N LEU A 75 -31.17 -15.03 -1.27
CA LEU A 75 -30.32 -15.35 -0.12
C LEU A 75 -29.91 -14.13 0.69
N LEU A 76 -29.96 -12.90 0.13
CA LEU A 76 -29.77 -11.66 0.90
C LEU A 76 -30.81 -11.48 2.02
N PHE A 77 -31.99 -12.09 1.87
CA PHE A 77 -33.05 -12.03 2.88
C PHE A 77 -33.18 -13.35 3.66
N SER A 78 -32.17 -14.23 3.58
CA SER A 78 -32.18 -15.50 4.27
C SER A 78 -31.55 -15.41 5.66
N TRP A 79 -31.97 -16.31 6.56
CA TRP A 79 -31.33 -16.46 7.87
C TRP A 79 -29.83 -16.77 7.76
N LYS A 80 -29.38 -17.41 6.67
CA LYS A 80 -27.96 -17.73 6.43
C LYS A 80 -27.12 -16.46 6.29
N HIS A 81 -27.66 -15.43 5.67
CA HIS A 81 -27.00 -14.13 5.53
C HIS A 81 -26.85 -13.46 6.90
N VAL A 82 -27.93 -13.40 7.68
CA VAL A 82 -27.93 -12.86 9.04
C VAL A 82 -26.94 -13.63 9.93
N ALA A 83 -26.99 -14.96 9.90
CA ALA A 83 -26.10 -15.83 10.67
C ALA A 83 -24.62 -15.61 10.31
N GLY A 84 -24.29 -15.36 9.04
CA GLY A 84 -22.92 -15.03 8.64
C GLY A 84 -22.49 -13.61 9.04
N ALA A 85 -23.40 -12.65 9.08
CA ALA A 85 -23.10 -11.26 9.44
C ALA A 85 -22.93 -11.04 10.95
N LEU A 86 -23.70 -11.76 11.79
CA LEU A 86 -23.67 -11.63 13.26
C LEU A 86 -22.26 -11.75 13.88
N PRO A 87 -21.42 -12.72 13.52
CA PRO A 87 -20.04 -12.82 14.04
C PRO A 87 -19.17 -11.63 13.65
N ALA A 88 -19.31 -11.12 12.42
CA ALA A 88 -18.56 -9.95 11.98
C ALA A 88 -18.97 -8.72 12.81
N VAL A 89 -20.28 -8.54 13.03
CA VAL A 89 -20.83 -7.51 13.91
C VAL A 89 -20.34 -7.69 15.34
N ALA A 90 -20.28 -8.92 15.86
CA ALA A 90 -19.78 -9.20 17.20
C ALA A 90 -18.29 -8.85 17.36
N ILE A 91 -17.45 -9.19 16.38
CA ILE A 91 -16.02 -8.85 16.40
C ILE A 91 -15.82 -7.34 16.36
N ILE A 92 -16.48 -6.65 15.43
CA ILE A 92 -16.38 -5.19 15.28
C ILE A 92 -16.96 -4.49 16.52
N GLY A 93 -18.12 -4.93 16.98
CA GLY A 93 -18.80 -4.39 18.15
C GLY A 93 -17.99 -4.59 19.43
N LEU A 94 -17.36 -5.74 19.61
CA LEU A 94 -16.48 -6.00 20.76
C LEU A 94 -15.27 -5.05 20.75
N TYR A 95 -14.63 -4.87 19.59
CA TYR A 95 -13.53 -3.92 19.44
C TYR A 95 -13.96 -2.49 19.82
N LEU A 96 -15.10 -2.03 19.28
CA LEU A 96 -15.62 -0.69 19.59
C LEU A 96 -16.04 -0.55 21.06
N ALA A 97 -16.62 -1.60 21.66
CA ALA A 97 -17.00 -1.60 23.07
C ALA A 97 -15.78 -1.50 24.00
N VAL A 98 -14.68 -2.19 23.67
CA VAL A 98 -13.42 -2.07 24.42
C VAL A 98 -12.80 -0.69 24.20
N TYR A 99 -12.80 -0.17 22.97
CA TYR A 99 -12.30 1.18 22.68
C TYR A 99 -13.07 2.26 23.45
N ALA A 100 -14.39 2.09 23.60
CA ALA A 100 -15.27 2.99 24.33
C ALA A 100 -14.85 3.20 25.80
N LEU A 101 -14.08 2.27 26.38
CA LEU A 101 -13.55 2.39 27.74
C LEU A 101 -12.45 3.47 27.85
N TYR A 102 -11.85 3.87 26.73
CA TYR A 102 -10.74 4.82 26.68
C TYR A 102 -11.10 6.17 26.04
N ARG A 103 -11.97 6.17 25.03
CA ARG A 103 -12.36 7.37 24.27
C ARG A 103 -13.80 7.28 23.74
N PRO A 104 -14.48 8.42 23.48
CA PRO A 104 -15.80 8.42 22.84
C PRO A 104 -15.78 7.73 21.47
N VAL A 105 -16.71 6.81 21.25
CA VAL A 105 -16.81 6.04 19.98
C VAL A 105 -17.31 6.94 18.85
N ASP A 106 -18.14 7.94 19.14
CA ASP A 106 -18.69 8.84 18.14
C ASP A 106 -17.59 9.62 17.41
N ASP A 107 -16.58 10.09 18.15
CA ASP A 107 -15.41 10.77 17.56
C ASP A 107 -14.63 9.83 16.63
N LEU A 108 -14.43 8.56 17.04
CA LEU A 108 -13.76 7.57 16.21
C LEU A 108 -14.56 7.27 14.94
N LEU A 109 -15.85 6.99 15.06
CA LEU A 109 -16.70 6.66 13.92
C LEU A 109 -16.84 7.84 12.96
N PHE A 110 -17.00 9.05 13.50
CA PHE A 110 -17.01 10.28 12.70
C PHE A 110 -15.69 10.44 11.95
N ASN A 111 -14.55 10.29 12.61
CA ASN A 111 -13.24 10.40 11.97
C ASN A 111 -13.02 9.30 10.92
N LEU A 112 -13.38 8.05 11.20
CA LEU A 112 -13.26 6.95 10.24
C LEU A 112 -14.15 7.18 9.01
N LEU A 113 -15.37 7.69 9.22
CA LEU A 113 -16.30 7.99 8.15
C LEU A 113 -15.77 9.17 7.34
N HIS A 114 -15.37 10.25 8.00
CA HIS A 114 -14.83 11.46 7.40
C HIS A 114 -13.57 11.18 6.58
N GLU A 115 -12.63 10.38 7.10
CA GLU A 115 -11.43 9.94 6.35
C GLU A 115 -11.77 9.06 5.14
N SER A 116 -12.89 8.34 5.20
CA SER A 116 -13.41 7.56 4.08
C SER A 116 -14.19 8.42 3.07
N THR A 117 -14.88 9.47 3.52
CA THR A 117 -15.76 10.33 2.70
C THR A 117 -15.09 11.58 2.16
N LYS A 118 -14.07 12.16 2.81
CA LYS A 118 -13.24 13.28 2.30
C LYS A 118 -12.68 13.00 0.90
N ARG A 119 -12.56 11.73 0.54
CA ARG A 119 -12.07 11.24 -0.76
C ARG A 119 -13.19 11.09 -1.80
N THR A 120 -14.42 11.49 -1.48
CA THR A 120 -15.60 11.27 -2.32
C THR A 120 -16.14 12.63 -2.77
N VAL A 121 -15.81 13.04 -4.01
CA VAL A 121 -16.38 14.07 -4.92
C VAL A 121 -16.93 15.41 -4.36
N ALA A 122 -17.56 15.44 -3.19
CA ALA A 122 -18.26 16.56 -2.58
C ALA A 122 -17.38 17.75 -2.16
N GLU A 123 -16.07 17.55 -1.94
CA GLU A 123 -15.14 18.64 -1.55
C GLU A 123 -14.28 19.18 -2.70
N HIS A 124 -14.39 18.63 -3.91
CA HIS A 124 -13.55 19.03 -5.04
C HIS A 124 -14.33 19.81 -6.11
N SER A 125 -13.73 20.90 -6.61
CA SER A 125 -14.22 21.64 -7.78
C SER A 125 -14.52 20.67 -8.93
N PHE A 126 -15.71 20.80 -9.54
CA PHE A 126 -16.20 19.94 -10.62
C PHE A 126 -15.18 19.67 -11.73
N GLY A 127 -14.35 20.68 -12.06
CA GLY A 127 -13.26 20.54 -13.03
C GLY A 127 -12.16 19.56 -12.61
N ASN A 128 -11.79 19.54 -11.33
CA ASN A 128 -10.79 18.61 -10.79
C ASN A 128 -11.31 17.17 -10.78
N THR A 129 -12.60 16.96 -10.56
CA THR A 129 -13.24 15.64 -10.62
C THR A 129 -13.22 15.08 -12.05
N ILE A 130 -13.58 15.88 -13.06
CA ILE A 130 -13.50 15.46 -14.47
C ILE A 130 -12.06 15.15 -14.87
N TYR A 131 -11.12 16.02 -14.49
CA TYR A 131 -9.70 15.80 -14.72
C TYR A 131 -9.22 14.48 -14.10
N HIS A 132 -9.63 14.20 -12.85
CA HIS A 132 -9.28 12.95 -12.18
C HIS A 132 -9.84 11.72 -12.90
N ILE A 133 -11.13 11.73 -13.26
CA ILE A 133 -11.77 10.61 -13.97
C ILE A 133 -11.05 10.32 -15.31
N ALA A 134 -10.63 11.37 -16.02
CA ALA A 134 -9.89 11.23 -17.28
C ALA A 134 -8.45 10.76 -17.07
N LYS A 135 -7.76 11.24 -16.02
CA LYS A 135 -6.35 10.92 -15.73
C LYS A 135 -6.17 9.53 -15.13
N PHE A 136 -7.13 9.09 -14.30
CA PHE A 136 -7.05 7.86 -13.51
C PHE A 136 -6.66 6.60 -14.30
N PRO A 137 -7.22 6.32 -15.50
CA PRO A 137 -6.82 5.16 -16.29
C PRO A 137 -5.35 5.21 -16.71
N PHE A 138 -4.84 6.37 -17.10
CA PHE A 138 -3.45 6.55 -17.52
C PHE A 138 -2.48 6.41 -16.35
N ASP A 139 -2.80 7.02 -15.21
CA ASP A 139 -2.03 6.85 -13.97
C ASP A 139 -2.00 5.37 -13.56
N SER A 140 -3.15 4.69 -13.58
CA SER A 140 -3.24 3.26 -13.26
C SER A 140 -2.39 2.41 -14.20
N ILE A 141 -2.43 2.67 -15.51
CA ILE A 141 -1.59 1.97 -16.48
C ILE A 141 -0.11 2.12 -16.12
N TYR A 142 0.35 3.35 -15.88
CA TYR A 142 1.74 3.63 -15.53
C TYR A 142 2.16 2.90 -14.24
N HIS A 143 1.36 3.00 -13.18
CA HIS A 143 1.70 2.45 -11.87
C HIS A 143 1.73 0.91 -11.83
N PHE A 144 0.95 0.26 -12.71
CA PHE A 144 0.89 -1.21 -12.80
C PHE A 144 1.67 -1.79 -13.97
N LEU A 145 2.52 -0.99 -14.62
CA LEU A 145 3.52 -1.53 -15.54
C LEU A 145 4.39 -2.57 -14.82
N PRO A 146 4.76 -3.67 -15.49
CA PRO A 146 4.50 -3.97 -16.90
C PRO A 146 3.19 -4.75 -17.14
N PHE A 147 2.49 -5.21 -16.10
CA PHE A 147 1.31 -6.07 -16.25
C PHE A 147 0.08 -5.34 -16.81
N SER A 148 -0.01 -4.02 -16.62
CA SER A 148 -1.02 -3.18 -17.29
C SER A 148 -0.95 -3.25 -18.83
N LEU A 149 0.18 -3.67 -19.42
CA LEU A 149 0.29 -3.91 -20.88
C LEU A 149 -0.69 -4.97 -21.38
N MET A 150 -1.18 -5.85 -20.49
CA MET A 150 -2.19 -6.85 -20.82
C MET A 150 -3.54 -6.23 -21.22
N LEU A 151 -3.75 -4.93 -21.00
CA LEU A 151 -4.89 -4.17 -21.54
C LEU A 151 -4.99 -4.26 -23.06
N VAL A 152 -3.88 -4.49 -23.77
CA VAL A 152 -3.92 -4.67 -25.24
C VAL A 152 -4.88 -5.80 -25.65
N PHE A 153 -5.03 -6.85 -24.82
CA PHE A 153 -5.94 -7.97 -25.10
C PHE A 153 -7.41 -7.65 -24.86
N TRP A 154 -7.71 -6.58 -24.13
CA TRP A 154 -9.07 -6.09 -23.92
C TRP A 154 -9.62 -5.41 -25.17
N ILE A 155 -8.74 -4.98 -26.09
CA ILE A 155 -9.12 -4.34 -27.35
C ILE A 155 -9.41 -5.42 -28.40
N ASP A 156 -10.53 -6.11 -28.25
CA ASP A 156 -10.98 -7.19 -29.16
C ASP A 156 -12.49 -7.13 -29.42
N ARG A 157 -12.88 -7.27 -30.69
CA ARG A 157 -14.29 -7.36 -31.10
C ARG A 157 -15.00 -8.58 -30.49
N ARG A 158 -14.25 -9.64 -30.17
CA ARG A 158 -14.77 -10.87 -29.55
C ARG A 158 -14.62 -10.89 -28.03
N LEU A 159 -14.20 -9.80 -27.40
CA LEU A 159 -13.90 -9.73 -25.96
C LEU A 159 -14.99 -10.37 -25.10
N TRP A 160 -16.24 -9.94 -25.30
CA TRP A 160 -17.37 -10.40 -24.49
C TRP A 160 -17.66 -11.89 -24.64
N SER A 161 -17.54 -12.42 -25.86
CA SER A 161 -17.70 -13.85 -26.13
C SER A 161 -16.61 -14.65 -25.41
N ARG A 162 -15.36 -14.17 -25.48
CA ARG A 162 -14.21 -14.81 -24.83
C ARG A 162 -14.29 -14.78 -23.31
N ILE A 163 -14.56 -13.63 -22.71
CA ILE A 163 -14.65 -13.54 -21.24
C ILE A 163 -15.78 -14.44 -20.72
N ARG A 164 -16.94 -14.48 -21.41
CA ARG A 164 -18.08 -15.31 -21.00
C ARG A 164 -17.90 -16.80 -21.26
N SER A 165 -16.92 -17.23 -22.07
CA SER A 165 -16.68 -18.65 -22.31
C SER A 165 -16.01 -19.37 -21.14
N ASN A 166 -15.57 -18.63 -20.11
CA ASN A 166 -15.02 -19.20 -18.89
C ASN A 166 -15.69 -18.56 -17.67
N ASP A 167 -16.40 -19.37 -16.89
CA ASP A 167 -17.18 -18.92 -15.74
C ASP A 167 -16.33 -18.14 -14.73
N PHE A 168 -15.13 -18.63 -14.42
CA PHE A 168 -14.24 -17.98 -13.46
C PHE A 168 -13.74 -16.63 -13.98
N VAL A 169 -13.35 -16.54 -15.25
CA VAL A 169 -12.90 -15.30 -15.87
C VAL A 169 -14.03 -14.28 -15.93
N PHE A 170 -15.24 -14.72 -16.27
CA PHE A 170 -16.41 -13.86 -16.25
C PHE A 170 -16.75 -13.36 -14.84
N PHE A 171 -16.63 -14.21 -13.82
CA PHE A 171 -16.80 -13.77 -12.43
C PHE A 171 -15.76 -12.71 -12.04
N ASN A 172 -14.48 -12.93 -12.35
CA ASN A 172 -13.42 -11.93 -12.09
C ASN A 172 -13.73 -10.59 -12.77
N PHE A 173 -14.23 -10.62 -14.02
CA PHE A 173 -14.68 -9.42 -14.72
C PHE A 173 -15.83 -8.72 -13.99
N VAL A 174 -16.84 -9.46 -13.54
CA VAL A 174 -17.99 -8.91 -12.79
C VAL A 174 -17.52 -8.23 -11.50
N VAL A 175 -16.66 -8.88 -10.71
CA VAL A 175 -16.14 -8.30 -9.46
C VAL A 175 -15.29 -7.07 -9.73
N LEU A 176 -14.43 -7.10 -10.75
CA LEU A 176 -13.64 -5.94 -11.17
C LEU A 176 -14.55 -4.79 -11.59
N ALA A 177 -15.59 -5.06 -12.40
CA ALA A 177 -16.48 -4.05 -12.95
C ALA A 177 -17.33 -3.35 -11.88
N VAL A 178 -17.71 -4.03 -10.79
CA VAL A 178 -18.49 -3.40 -9.71
C VAL A 178 -17.61 -2.66 -8.70
N ASN A 179 -16.37 -3.10 -8.47
CA ASN A 179 -15.50 -2.50 -7.44
C ASN A 179 -14.56 -1.42 -7.98
N LEU A 180 -14.10 -1.51 -9.23
CA LEU A 180 -13.21 -0.51 -9.84
C LEU A 180 -13.83 0.90 -9.87
N PRO A 181 -15.13 1.10 -10.18
CA PRO A 181 -15.73 2.43 -10.24
C PRO A 181 -15.61 3.22 -8.93
N VAL A 182 -15.66 2.55 -7.77
CA VAL A 182 -15.54 3.19 -6.44
C VAL A 182 -14.26 4.02 -6.36
N TYR A 183 -13.17 3.52 -6.92
CA TYR A 183 -11.87 4.20 -6.93
C TYR A 183 -11.71 5.12 -8.14
N TRP A 184 -12.29 4.76 -9.28
CA TRP A 184 -12.23 5.62 -10.46
C TRP A 184 -12.94 6.95 -10.22
N THR A 185 -14.05 6.96 -9.48
CA THR A 185 -14.80 8.19 -9.19
C THR A 185 -14.34 8.91 -7.92
N SER A 186 -13.43 8.32 -7.14
CA SER A 186 -12.94 8.91 -5.89
C SER A 186 -11.75 9.84 -6.17
N SER A 187 -11.92 11.12 -5.89
CA SER A 187 -10.84 12.09 -5.90
C SER A 187 -9.83 11.74 -4.79
N GLN A 188 -8.53 11.63 -5.14
CA GLN A 188 -7.42 11.24 -4.24
C GLN A 188 -7.17 9.72 -4.08
N VAL A 189 -7.39 8.93 -5.12
CA VAL A 189 -6.95 7.53 -5.11
C VAL A 189 -5.45 7.41 -5.31
N MET A 190 -4.81 6.70 -4.38
CA MET A 190 -3.44 6.22 -4.53
C MET A 190 -3.46 4.87 -5.25
N PRO A 191 -2.50 4.61 -6.16
CA PRO A 191 -2.48 3.37 -6.95
C PRO A 191 -2.54 2.11 -6.09
N ARG A 192 -1.88 2.12 -4.92
CA ARG A 192 -1.88 0.98 -3.98
C ARG A 192 -3.28 0.56 -3.51
N TYR A 193 -4.28 1.44 -3.59
CA TYR A 193 -5.66 1.07 -3.25
C TYR A 193 -6.27 0.09 -4.24
N LEU A 194 -5.71 -0.06 -5.45
CA LEU A 194 -6.23 -0.95 -6.48
C LEU A 194 -5.62 -2.36 -6.41
N LEU A 195 -4.69 -2.62 -5.48
CA LEU A 195 -3.91 -3.86 -5.42
C LEU A 195 -4.79 -5.12 -5.34
N MET A 196 -5.95 -5.10 -4.68
CA MET A 196 -6.85 -6.26 -4.65
C MET A 196 -7.53 -6.57 -5.99
N LEU A 197 -7.61 -5.57 -6.89
CA LEU A 197 -8.23 -5.70 -8.22
C LEU A 197 -7.24 -6.18 -9.27
N ILE A 198 -5.93 -5.98 -9.05
CA ILE A 198 -4.87 -6.37 -9.99
C ILE A 198 -4.85 -7.88 -10.26
N PRO A 199 -4.99 -8.78 -9.28
CA PRO A 199 -5.13 -10.20 -9.56
C PRO A 199 -6.33 -10.50 -10.47
N LEU A 200 -7.50 -9.88 -10.24
CA LEU A 200 -8.69 -10.07 -11.09
C LEU A 200 -8.41 -9.65 -12.53
N PHE A 201 -7.82 -8.46 -12.70
CA PHE A 201 -7.43 -7.92 -13.99
C PHE A 201 -6.42 -8.83 -14.71
N ASN A 202 -5.38 -9.28 -14.01
CA ASN A 202 -4.34 -10.16 -14.55
C ASN A 202 -4.89 -11.54 -14.91
N THR A 203 -5.81 -12.12 -14.13
CA THR A 203 -6.48 -13.38 -14.48
C THR A 203 -7.21 -13.28 -15.82
N ILE A 204 -7.96 -12.20 -16.03
CA ILE A 204 -8.64 -11.95 -17.31
C ILE A 204 -7.61 -11.76 -18.44
N GLY A 205 -6.58 -10.95 -18.21
CA GLY A 205 -5.53 -10.72 -19.18
C GLY A 205 -4.78 -11.99 -19.58
N LEU A 206 -4.47 -12.88 -18.62
CA LEU A 206 -3.72 -14.12 -18.85
C LEU A 206 -4.56 -15.09 -19.67
N TYR A 207 -5.84 -15.21 -19.35
CA TYR A 207 -6.78 -16.01 -20.13
C TYR A 207 -6.89 -15.51 -21.58
N LEU A 208 -6.99 -14.19 -21.79
CA LEU A 208 -7.03 -13.63 -23.14
C LEU A 208 -5.69 -13.77 -23.88
N LEU A 209 -4.57 -13.70 -23.17
CA LEU A 209 -3.24 -13.94 -23.73
C LEU A 209 -3.14 -15.36 -24.31
N GLU A 210 -3.57 -16.39 -23.60
CA GLU A 210 -3.51 -17.77 -24.08
C GLU A 210 -4.23 -17.95 -25.44
N GLN A 211 -5.40 -17.33 -25.59
CA GLN A 211 -6.14 -17.33 -26.85
C GLN A 211 -5.38 -16.58 -27.96
N ASN A 212 -4.78 -15.44 -27.62
CA ASN A 212 -4.03 -14.62 -28.58
C ASN A 212 -2.68 -15.24 -29.00
N ILE A 213 -2.10 -16.12 -28.16
CA ILE A 213 -0.95 -16.97 -28.50
C ILE A 213 -1.34 -17.98 -29.58
N ALA A 214 -2.45 -18.69 -29.39
CA ALA A 214 -2.94 -19.69 -30.35
C ALA A 214 -3.22 -19.06 -31.72
N GLU A 215 -3.75 -17.83 -31.74
CA GLU A 215 -4.05 -17.09 -32.97
C GLU A 215 -2.83 -16.37 -33.58
N ARG A 216 -1.66 -16.40 -32.92
CA ARG A 216 -0.46 -15.64 -33.31
C ARG A 216 -0.73 -14.16 -33.60
N SER A 217 -1.63 -13.58 -32.82
CA SER A 217 -2.12 -12.21 -33.00
C SER A 217 -1.02 -11.16 -32.89
N TRP A 218 -1.24 -9.98 -33.49
CA TRP A 218 -0.34 -8.84 -33.31
C TRP A 218 -0.24 -8.38 -31.86
N ARG A 219 -1.32 -8.54 -31.07
CA ARG A 219 -1.38 -8.19 -29.64
C ARG A 219 -0.40 -9.02 -28.82
N TYR A 220 -0.36 -10.33 -29.10
CA TYR A 220 0.64 -11.22 -28.50
C TYR A 220 2.06 -10.81 -28.89
N LYS A 221 2.32 -10.57 -30.18
CA LYS A 221 3.65 -10.13 -30.64
C LYS A 221 4.07 -8.81 -29.97
N PHE A 222 3.16 -7.85 -29.88
CA PHE A 222 3.38 -6.58 -29.18
C PHE A 222 3.82 -6.83 -27.74
N LEU A 223 3.01 -7.55 -26.94
CA LEU A 223 3.37 -7.84 -25.55
C LEU A 223 4.72 -8.58 -25.45
N PHE A 224 4.90 -9.64 -26.23
CA PHE A 224 6.10 -10.47 -26.20
C PHE A 224 7.37 -9.66 -26.49
N TYR A 225 7.37 -8.87 -27.56
CA TYR A 225 8.54 -8.06 -27.91
C TYR A 225 8.73 -6.87 -26.96
N THR A 226 7.66 -6.24 -26.47
CA THR A 226 7.79 -5.17 -25.48
C THR A 226 8.41 -5.68 -24.18
N LEU A 227 7.90 -6.79 -23.62
CA LEU A 227 8.46 -7.39 -22.40
C LEU A 227 9.89 -7.89 -22.62
N GLY A 228 10.17 -8.51 -23.78
CA GLY A 228 11.52 -8.94 -24.14
C GLY A 228 12.50 -7.77 -24.25
N THR A 229 12.11 -6.65 -24.87
CA THR A 229 12.93 -5.43 -24.95
C THR A 229 13.18 -4.84 -23.57
N LEU A 230 12.16 -4.72 -22.72
CA LEU A 230 12.33 -4.23 -21.35
C LEU A 230 13.28 -5.11 -20.54
N LEU A 231 13.18 -6.43 -20.70
CA LEU A 231 14.03 -7.39 -20.02
C LEU A 231 15.49 -7.29 -20.50
N THR A 232 15.72 -7.28 -21.81
CA THR A 232 17.07 -7.15 -22.39
C THR A 232 17.69 -5.81 -22.03
N ALA A 233 16.96 -4.70 -22.18
CA ALA A 233 17.44 -3.37 -21.81
C ALA A 233 17.73 -3.29 -20.29
N GLY A 234 16.84 -3.80 -19.46
CA GLY A 234 17.03 -3.87 -18.01
C GLY A 234 18.27 -4.67 -17.61
N SER A 235 18.55 -5.78 -18.30
CA SER A 235 19.77 -6.55 -18.09
C SER A 235 21.02 -5.74 -18.41
N LEU A 236 21.05 -5.04 -19.55
CA LEU A 236 22.19 -4.22 -19.96
C LEU A 236 22.42 -3.02 -19.03
N LEU A 237 21.34 -2.45 -18.46
CA LEU A 237 21.45 -1.36 -17.50
C LEU A 237 22.22 -1.76 -16.24
N MET A 238 22.31 -3.05 -15.89
CA MET A 238 23.11 -3.51 -14.74
C MET A 238 24.60 -3.20 -14.89
N VAL A 239 25.12 -3.04 -16.13
CA VAL A 239 26.50 -2.63 -16.40
C VAL A 239 26.78 -1.21 -15.92
N VAL A 240 25.76 -0.34 -15.93
CA VAL A 240 25.91 1.09 -15.60
C VAL A 240 25.88 1.31 -14.08
N VAL A 241 25.27 0.40 -13.30
CA VAL A 241 25.02 0.60 -11.87
C VAL A 241 26.29 0.89 -11.05
N PRO A 242 27.44 0.21 -11.24
CA PRO A 242 28.68 0.52 -10.53
C PRO A 242 29.25 1.93 -10.77
N PHE A 243 28.81 2.61 -11.83
CA PHE A 243 29.27 3.94 -12.20
C PHE A 243 28.39 5.07 -11.63
N ILE A 244 27.32 4.71 -10.91
CA ILE A 244 26.39 5.67 -10.29
C ILE A 244 26.95 6.06 -8.92
N GLU A 245 27.24 7.35 -8.72
CA GLU A 245 28.02 7.88 -7.59
C GLU A 245 27.56 7.45 -6.18
N PRO A 246 26.25 7.30 -5.88
CA PRO A 246 25.83 6.70 -4.61
C PRO A 246 26.05 5.19 -4.52
N ALA A 247 25.88 4.45 -5.62
CA ALA A 247 26.00 2.99 -5.63
C ALA A 247 27.47 2.51 -5.71
N SER A 248 28.35 3.30 -6.33
CA SER A 248 29.77 2.99 -6.50
C SER A 248 30.53 2.89 -5.18
N GLN A 249 29.99 3.47 -4.11
CA GLN A 249 30.56 3.44 -2.77
C GLN A 249 30.32 2.11 -2.04
N LEU A 250 29.39 1.27 -2.53
CA LEU A 250 29.13 -0.02 -1.91
C LEU A 250 30.26 -1.03 -2.23
N PRO A 251 30.86 -1.69 -1.23
CA PRO A 251 32.02 -2.57 -1.45
C PRO A 251 31.68 -3.82 -2.29
N TRP A 252 30.41 -4.23 -2.33
CA TRP A 252 29.93 -5.37 -3.12
C TRP A 252 29.29 -4.98 -4.46
N ILE A 253 29.38 -3.72 -4.92
CA ILE A 253 28.64 -3.26 -6.09
C ILE A 253 29.00 -3.99 -7.38
N TRP A 254 30.29 -4.24 -7.60
CA TRP A 254 30.79 -4.96 -8.78
C TRP A 254 30.30 -6.42 -8.82
N PRO A 255 30.53 -7.25 -7.79
CA PRO A 255 30.02 -8.62 -7.80
C PRO A 255 28.49 -8.67 -7.87
N ALA A 256 27.78 -7.75 -7.19
CA ALA A 256 26.32 -7.67 -7.28
C ALA A 256 25.84 -7.35 -8.71
N SER A 257 26.46 -6.35 -9.35
CA SER A 257 26.09 -5.95 -10.72
C SER A 257 26.39 -7.02 -11.75
N VAL A 258 27.52 -7.73 -11.63
CA VAL A 258 27.87 -8.87 -12.49
C VAL A 258 26.88 -10.03 -12.29
N ALA A 259 26.54 -10.37 -11.04
CA ALA A 259 25.58 -11.42 -10.74
C ALA A 259 24.17 -11.08 -11.27
N LEU A 260 23.72 -9.83 -11.11
CA LEU A 260 22.44 -9.36 -11.64
C LEU A 260 22.44 -9.35 -13.17
N LEU A 261 23.52 -8.87 -13.82
CA LEU A 261 23.68 -8.92 -15.27
C LEU A 261 23.60 -10.36 -15.79
N ALA A 262 24.32 -11.29 -15.17
CA ALA A 262 24.30 -12.69 -15.57
C ALA A 262 22.91 -13.32 -15.35
N GLY A 263 22.30 -13.12 -14.19
CA GLY A 263 20.97 -13.66 -13.86
C GLY A 263 19.86 -13.09 -14.75
N MET A 264 19.84 -11.78 -14.96
CA MET A 264 18.90 -11.12 -15.87
C MET A 264 19.17 -11.49 -17.33
N GLY A 265 20.43 -11.66 -17.72
CA GLY A 265 20.84 -12.09 -19.05
C GLY A 265 20.38 -13.52 -19.36
N ILE A 266 20.49 -14.43 -18.39
CA ILE A 266 19.92 -15.79 -18.48
C ILE A 266 18.40 -15.71 -18.63
N CYS A 267 17.72 -14.89 -17.83
CA CYS A 267 16.27 -14.71 -17.97
C CYS A 267 15.89 -14.17 -19.35
N ALA A 268 16.65 -13.20 -19.89
CA ALA A 268 16.44 -12.65 -21.21
C ALA A 268 16.65 -13.71 -22.31
N ALA A 269 17.73 -14.48 -22.24
CA ALA A 269 18.00 -15.56 -23.20
C ALA A 269 16.88 -16.62 -23.15
N MET A 270 16.50 -17.05 -21.95
CA MET A 270 15.46 -18.06 -21.74
C MET A 270 14.07 -17.55 -22.14
N PHE A 271 13.79 -16.26 -21.99
CA PHE A 271 12.55 -15.63 -22.48
C PHE A 271 12.36 -15.83 -23.99
N PHE A 272 13.42 -15.70 -24.78
CA PHE A 272 13.36 -15.89 -26.24
C PHE A 272 13.48 -17.35 -26.68
N TYR A 273 14.20 -18.17 -25.91
CA TYR A 273 14.38 -19.60 -26.17
C TYR A 273 13.12 -20.41 -25.81
N ASP A 274 12.64 -20.29 -24.58
CA ASP A 274 11.45 -20.99 -24.06
C ASP A 274 10.21 -20.08 -24.13
N LYS A 275 9.72 -19.89 -25.37
CA LYS A 275 8.55 -19.04 -25.65
C LYS A 275 7.27 -19.50 -24.97
N GLN A 276 7.18 -20.78 -24.56
CA GLN A 276 5.99 -21.28 -23.87
C GLN A 276 5.93 -20.75 -22.44
N ARG A 277 7.09 -20.54 -21.80
CA ARG A 277 7.21 -20.09 -20.41
C ARG A 277 7.76 -18.67 -20.29
N PHE A 278 7.69 -17.87 -21.36
CA PHE A 278 8.30 -16.52 -21.39
C PHE A 278 7.87 -15.63 -20.22
N LEU A 279 6.59 -15.71 -19.79
CA LEU A 279 6.11 -14.96 -18.62
C LEU A 279 6.76 -15.41 -17.32
N TRP A 280 7.06 -16.70 -17.15
CA TRP A 280 7.78 -17.19 -15.98
C TRP A 280 9.19 -16.62 -15.93
N TRP A 281 9.91 -16.62 -17.05
CA TRP A 281 11.23 -15.99 -17.15
C TRP A 281 11.20 -14.49 -16.87
N PHE A 282 10.16 -13.81 -17.35
CA PHE A 282 9.94 -12.40 -17.07
C PHE A 282 9.67 -12.13 -15.58
N VAL A 283 8.81 -12.93 -14.94
CA VAL A 283 8.54 -12.83 -13.48
C VAL A 283 9.79 -13.12 -12.66
N THR A 284 10.56 -14.14 -13.01
CA THR A 284 11.85 -14.44 -12.36
C THR A 284 12.80 -13.25 -12.47
N ALA A 285 12.87 -12.58 -13.62
CA ALA A 285 13.66 -11.38 -13.77
C ALA A 285 13.17 -10.23 -12.88
N LEU A 286 11.85 -10.05 -12.71
CA LEU A 286 11.32 -9.07 -11.74
C LEU A 286 11.76 -9.40 -10.30
N ILE A 287 11.79 -10.68 -9.92
CA ILE A 287 12.30 -11.09 -8.60
C ILE A 287 13.79 -10.75 -8.48
N LEU A 288 14.60 -11.00 -9.51
CA LEU A 288 16.01 -10.60 -9.51
C LEU A 288 16.19 -9.08 -9.40
N ILE A 289 15.38 -8.30 -10.11
CA ILE A 289 15.35 -6.83 -9.97
C ILE A 289 15.01 -6.44 -8.53
N ARG A 290 14.09 -7.14 -7.86
CA ARG A 290 13.76 -6.88 -6.45
C ARG A 290 14.96 -7.13 -5.55
N ILE A 291 15.62 -8.27 -5.72
CA ILE A 291 16.80 -8.63 -4.94
C ILE A 291 17.90 -7.58 -5.18
N GLY A 292 18.12 -7.17 -6.43
CA GLY A 292 19.07 -6.10 -6.76
C GLY A 292 18.70 -4.75 -6.13
N PHE A 293 17.43 -4.39 -6.13
CA PHE A 293 16.93 -3.21 -5.41
C PHE A 293 17.24 -3.30 -3.91
N ASP A 294 17.01 -4.45 -3.29
CA ASP A 294 17.23 -4.64 -1.85
C ASP A 294 18.73 -4.66 -1.49
N LEU A 295 19.60 -5.18 -2.37
CA LEU A 295 21.06 -5.23 -2.17
C LEU A 295 21.80 -3.92 -2.47
N ILE A 296 21.22 -3.07 -3.32
CA ILE A 296 21.89 -1.86 -3.83
C ILE A 296 21.16 -0.61 -3.35
N VAL A 297 19.86 -0.50 -3.64
CA VAL A 297 19.10 0.73 -3.41
C VAL A 297 18.81 0.95 -1.93
N LEU A 298 18.49 -0.10 -1.16
CA LEU A 298 18.22 0.06 0.28
C LEU A 298 19.46 0.51 1.07
N PRO A 299 20.66 -0.09 0.90
CA PRO A 299 21.88 0.41 1.56
C PRO A 299 22.21 1.85 1.18
N VAL A 300 22.16 2.19 -0.11
CA VAL A 300 22.39 3.57 -0.58
C VAL A 300 21.42 4.55 0.08
N ARG A 301 20.15 4.17 0.24
CA ARG A 301 19.17 5.00 0.94
C ARG A 301 19.43 5.07 2.44
N HIS A 302 19.93 4.01 3.06
CA HIS A 302 20.24 4.03 4.49
C HIS A 302 21.32 5.07 4.82
N ASP A 303 22.37 5.11 3.99
CA ASP A 303 23.55 5.95 4.21
C ASP A 303 23.29 7.45 3.94
N GLY A 304 22.14 7.81 3.35
CA GLY A 304 21.78 9.19 2.99
C GLY A 304 20.40 9.67 3.43
N ASN A 305 19.68 8.94 4.29
CA ASN A 305 18.30 9.29 4.66
C ASN A 305 18.22 10.07 5.98
N ASP A 306 17.69 11.30 5.92
CA ASP A 306 17.49 12.18 7.07
C ASP A 306 16.66 11.52 8.21
N THR A 307 15.79 10.56 7.92
CA THR A 307 15.05 9.80 8.95
C THR A 307 15.92 8.86 9.78
N SER A 308 17.03 8.33 9.23
CA SER A 308 17.98 7.53 10.02
C SER A 308 18.78 8.41 10.98
N VAL A 309 19.08 9.64 10.56
CA VAL A 309 19.70 10.68 11.39
C VAL A 309 18.75 11.15 12.49
N ALA A 310 17.49 11.43 12.17
CA ALA A 310 16.50 11.84 13.17
C ALA A 310 16.27 10.75 14.22
N ARG A 311 16.23 9.47 13.78
CA ARG A 311 16.16 8.32 14.68
C ARG A 311 17.37 8.23 15.60
N SER A 312 18.59 8.29 15.05
CA SER A 312 19.81 8.14 15.85
C SER A 312 20.04 9.31 16.79
N ASP A 313 19.74 10.54 16.35
CA ASP A 313 19.76 11.75 17.18
C ASP A 313 18.73 11.66 18.32
N ALA A 314 17.50 11.20 18.03
CA ALA A 314 16.45 11.04 19.04
C ALA A 314 16.85 10.02 20.13
N ILE A 315 17.33 8.84 19.72
CA ILE A 315 17.78 7.80 20.65
C ILE A 315 18.98 8.30 21.48
N ARG A 316 19.99 8.88 20.83
CA ARG A 316 21.18 9.42 21.51
C ARG A 316 20.79 10.45 22.56
N MET A 317 19.97 11.43 22.17
CA MET A 317 19.58 12.52 23.06
C MET A 317 18.73 12.00 24.21
N ALA A 318 17.77 11.10 23.94
CA ALA A 318 16.94 10.47 24.96
C ALA A 318 17.78 9.66 25.97
N GLU A 319 18.71 8.82 25.50
CA GLU A 319 19.58 8.04 26.39
C GLU A 319 20.51 8.91 27.25
N LYS A 320 20.99 10.03 26.68
CA LYS A 320 21.89 10.97 27.35
C LYS A 320 21.22 11.77 28.47
N TYR A 321 19.95 12.16 28.29
CA TYR A 321 19.21 12.97 29.27
C TYR A 321 17.95 12.27 29.82
N LYS A 322 18.00 10.94 29.94
CA LYS A 322 16.89 10.12 30.47
C LYS A 322 16.64 10.31 31.96
N ASP A 323 17.56 10.96 32.66
CA ASP A 323 17.51 11.25 34.09
C ASP A 323 16.49 12.34 34.45
N ARG A 324 16.02 13.09 33.45
CA ARG A 324 15.08 14.20 33.60
C ARG A 324 13.83 13.95 32.77
N HIS A 325 12.71 14.55 33.20
CA HIS A 325 11.45 14.41 32.49
C HIS A 325 11.35 15.43 31.35
N TRP A 326 10.89 14.99 30.18
CA TRP A 326 10.84 15.80 28.97
C TRP A 326 9.41 16.25 28.66
N TYR A 327 9.29 17.45 28.12
CA TYR A 327 8.05 17.99 27.58
C TYR A 327 8.30 18.63 26.22
N VAL A 328 7.27 18.67 25.38
CA VAL A 328 7.23 19.53 24.20
C VAL A 328 6.66 20.87 24.63
N TYR A 329 7.39 21.96 24.40
CA TYR A 329 6.93 23.28 24.81
C TYR A 329 5.98 23.88 23.77
N ASP A 330 4.81 24.33 24.23
CA ASP A 330 3.84 25.09 23.44
C ASP A 330 3.47 24.34 22.14
N ASP A 331 3.20 25.07 21.06
CA ASP A 331 2.92 24.57 19.72
C ASP A 331 4.18 24.20 18.91
N SER A 332 5.32 23.92 19.58
CA SER A 332 6.56 23.50 18.87
C SER A 332 6.27 22.33 17.92
N GLU A 333 6.54 22.51 16.63
CA GLU A 333 6.32 21.47 15.63
C GLU A 333 7.23 20.28 15.92
N THR A 334 6.63 19.12 16.11
CA THR A 334 7.35 17.86 16.33
C THR A 334 7.17 16.92 15.16
N ARG A 335 8.20 16.13 14.86
CA ARG A 335 8.14 15.12 13.79
C ARG A 335 7.98 13.72 14.38
N GLU A 336 7.10 12.94 13.77
CA GLU A 336 6.65 11.64 14.26
C GLU A 336 7.80 10.65 14.46
N PRO A 337 8.79 10.51 13.54
CA PRO A 337 9.90 9.59 13.75
C PRO A 337 10.72 9.94 14.99
N ALA A 338 11.08 11.22 15.14
CA ALA A 338 11.93 11.66 16.24
C ALA A 338 11.22 11.52 17.59
N MET A 339 9.93 11.89 17.67
CA MET A 339 9.13 11.75 18.89
C MET A 339 8.87 10.29 19.25
N PHE A 340 8.59 9.44 18.26
CA PHE A 340 8.37 8.02 18.48
C PHE A 340 9.61 7.37 19.11
N TYR A 341 10.79 7.59 18.52
CA TYR A 341 12.02 6.99 19.04
C TYR A 341 12.46 7.59 20.39
N ALA A 342 12.28 8.91 20.61
CA ALA A 342 12.57 9.52 21.90
C ALA A 342 11.65 8.96 23.00
N THR A 343 10.34 8.92 22.76
CA THR A 343 9.33 8.35 23.68
C THR A 343 9.62 6.87 23.99
N ALA A 344 9.96 6.08 22.96
CA ALA A 344 10.30 4.67 23.12
C ALA A 344 11.58 4.48 23.97
N SER A 345 12.61 5.31 23.78
CA SER A 345 13.85 5.29 24.57
C SER A 345 13.65 5.76 26.01
N LEU A 346 12.75 6.72 26.24
CA LEU A 346 12.45 7.25 27.57
C LEU A 346 11.48 6.37 28.38
N GLY A 347 10.64 5.58 27.71
CA GLY A 347 9.67 4.69 28.35
C GLY A 347 8.36 5.36 28.77
N TYR A 348 8.12 6.61 28.36
CA TYR A 348 6.88 7.35 28.61
C TYR A 348 6.59 8.31 27.45
N ILE A 349 5.31 8.65 27.25
CA ILE A 349 4.87 9.60 26.23
C ILE A 349 5.32 11.02 26.61
N ILE A 350 6.07 11.68 25.74
CA ILE A 350 6.46 13.09 25.93
C ILE A 350 5.22 13.96 25.69
N GLU A 351 4.72 14.59 26.74
CA GLU A 351 3.51 15.42 26.68
C GLU A 351 3.82 16.86 26.27
N ARG A 352 2.80 17.57 25.74
CA ARG A 352 2.88 19.01 25.48
C ARG A 352 2.59 19.80 26.75
N THR A 353 3.30 20.91 26.96
CA THR A 353 3.05 21.81 28.09
C THR A 353 3.43 23.25 27.76
N ASP A 354 2.67 24.19 28.33
CA ASP A 354 2.99 25.62 28.32
C ASP A 354 3.65 26.05 29.65
N ARG A 355 3.74 25.12 30.60
CA ARG A 355 4.29 25.35 31.93
C ARG A 355 5.81 25.34 31.88
N LEU A 356 6.41 26.39 32.41
CA LEU A 356 7.87 26.53 32.51
C LEU A 356 8.39 26.40 33.95
N ASP A 357 7.50 26.11 34.90
CA ASP A 357 7.77 26.04 36.35
C ASP A 357 8.01 24.61 36.85
N ILE A 358 8.13 23.64 35.95
CA ILE A 358 8.31 22.22 36.31
C ILE A 358 9.79 21.99 36.70
N PRO A 359 10.09 21.65 37.98
CA PRO A 359 11.47 21.49 38.43
C PRO A 359 12.14 20.30 37.75
N GLY A 360 13.39 20.47 37.29
CA GLY A 360 14.12 19.37 36.66
C GLY A 360 13.62 18.99 35.26
N ALA A 361 12.70 19.76 34.66
CA ALA A 361 12.16 19.44 33.35
C ALA A 361 13.07 19.88 32.20
N LEU A 362 13.05 19.09 31.13
CA LEU A 362 13.65 19.41 29.85
C LEU A 362 12.57 19.71 28.83
N TYR A 363 12.82 20.71 28.00
CA TYR A 363 11.83 21.22 27.05
C TYR A 363 12.36 21.05 25.63
N LEU A 364 11.62 20.33 24.79
CA LEU A 364 11.81 20.29 23.35
C LEU A 364 11.15 21.52 22.73
N VAL A 365 11.94 22.34 22.06
CA VAL A 365 11.49 23.62 21.50
C VAL A 365 11.88 23.72 20.03
N ASN A 366 10.94 24.12 19.18
CA ASN A 366 11.24 24.53 17.82
C ASN A 366 11.38 26.07 17.78
N LEU A 367 12.61 26.57 17.68
CA LEU A 367 12.86 28.02 17.67
C LEU A 367 12.31 28.75 16.44
N LYS A 368 11.87 28.04 15.40
CA LYS A 368 11.14 28.67 14.28
C LYS A 368 9.74 29.10 14.67
N ASP A 369 9.09 28.32 15.50
CA ASP A 369 7.71 28.55 15.95
C ASP A 369 7.72 29.44 17.20
N THR A 370 8.73 29.26 18.05
CA THR A 370 8.93 30.02 19.28
C THR A 370 10.24 30.80 19.21
N ALA A 371 10.21 32.03 18.68
CA ALA A 371 11.40 32.82 18.37
C ALA A 371 12.35 33.07 19.56
N ARG A 372 11.89 32.93 20.81
CA ARG A 372 12.72 33.02 22.03
C ARG A 372 12.20 32.08 23.12
N PHE A 373 13.06 31.16 23.56
CA PHE A 373 12.86 30.35 24.76
C PHE A 373 13.92 30.73 25.80
N ASP A 374 13.49 31.05 27.02
CA ASP A 374 14.38 31.47 28.10
C ASP A 374 14.93 30.26 28.86
N GLY A 375 16.08 29.75 28.41
CA GLY A 375 16.77 28.60 29.00
C GLY A 375 18.13 28.33 28.36
N VAL A 376 18.85 27.35 28.91
CA VAL A 376 20.13 26.87 28.37
C VAL A 376 19.85 25.69 27.44
N CYS A 377 20.27 25.80 26.17
CA CYS A 377 20.20 24.71 25.22
C CYS A 377 21.25 23.64 25.58
N LEU A 378 20.79 22.43 25.87
CA LEU A 378 21.64 21.28 26.21
C LEU A 378 22.04 20.46 25.00
N ASP A 379 21.15 20.31 24.02
CA ASP A 379 21.40 19.47 22.85
C ASP A 379 20.44 19.80 21.71
N THR A 380 20.69 19.20 20.55
CA THR A 380 19.97 19.44 19.32
C THR A 380 19.54 18.13 18.69
N LEU A 381 18.25 18.04 18.40
CA LEU A 381 17.61 16.95 17.70
C LEU A 381 17.29 17.39 16.27
N ARG A 382 18.01 16.83 15.31
CA ARG A 382 17.66 16.98 13.90
C ARG A 382 16.39 16.19 13.63
N THR A 383 15.46 16.82 12.92
CA THR A 383 14.30 16.10 12.41
C THR A 383 14.55 15.68 10.96
N ASP A 384 13.65 14.89 10.40
CA ASP A 384 13.72 14.23 9.09
C ASP A 384 13.77 15.19 7.87
N TYR A 385 13.74 16.51 8.11
CA TYR A 385 13.97 17.53 7.09
C TYR A 385 15.01 18.53 7.56
N ARG A 386 15.90 18.94 6.63
CA ARG A 386 16.89 20.04 6.81
C ARG A 386 16.31 21.35 7.36
N SER A 387 14.98 21.51 7.38
CA SER A 387 14.28 22.71 7.80
C SER A 387 13.85 22.73 9.26
N THR A 388 13.76 21.60 9.97
CA THR A 388 13.19 21.60 11.34
C THR A 388 14.18 20.96 12.31
N THR A 389 14.53 21.71 13.35
CA THR A 389 15.49 21.30 14.37
C THR A 389 14.86 21.56 15.72
N LEU A 390 14.67 20.50 16.51
CA LEU A 390 14.23 20.61 17.89
C LEU A 390 15.45 20.80 18.78
N LEU A 391 15.32 21.70 19.74
CA LEU A 391 16.37 22.02 20.70
C LEU A 391 15.90 21.62 22.08
N LEU A 392 16.76 20.93 22.83
CA LEU A 392 16.45 20.47 24.18
C LEU A 392 16.98 21.51 25.17
N PHE A 393 16.07 22.17 25.89
CA PHE A 393 16.40 23.24 26.83
C PHE A 393 16.19 22.81 28.28
N THR A 394 16.99 23.40 29.17
CA THR A 394 16.77 23.41 30.62
C THR A 394 16.60 24.84 31.12
N ARG A 395 15.75 25.06 32.12
CA ARG A 395 15.66 26.33 32.86
C ARG A 395 16.39 26.32 34.19
N ASP A 396 16.88 25.15 34.60
CA ASP A 396 17.77 25.00 35.75
C ASP A 396 19.13 25.58 35.38
N GLY A 397 19.27 26.88 35.64
CA GLY A 397 20.36 27.73 35.16
C GLY A 397 20.35 29.13 35.80
N ARG A 398 19.94 29.18 37.07
CA ARG A 398 20.57 30.00 38.12
C ARG A 398 20.96 29.06 39.24
#